data_AF-A0A7C6DU41-F1
#
_entry.id   AF-A0A7C6DU41-F1
#
_cell.length_a   1.000
_cell.length_b   1.000
_cell.length_c   1.000
_cell.angle_alpha   90.00
_cell.angle_beta   90.00
_cell.angle_gamma   90.00
#
_symmetry.space_group_name_H-M   'P 1'
#
loop_
_entity.id
_entity.type
_entity.pdbx_description
1 polymer ?
#
loop_
_entity_poly.entity_id
_entity_poly.type
_entity_poly.pdbx_seq_one_letter_code
_entity_poly.pdbx_strand_id
1 'polypeptide(L)'
;MLLNKMKGYILIIVTVILLSFIGLNPAGADFKTKENNKAVILDPFNSEFNSLSLGVYEMYMRSIIYNLGRAGYIVDYYRDENVTINLLKRLDDEGYSVIYINSHGFIDPQGSFALFINEKINLYQNDIEENSVGYLEAGSLAGYLYVTPQFFLLYGNDSLFLDALIFIDACYSGNNTSLAEVFLNLGAQCFIGWNGPVNVIHGIMMDGKFFHEACKYNKTVEQALRGIRADPDSGATLTYFGNGTLRILRATQILREDYIPFDTILKITVASIFSAGIIYAGLRVFLSHRSRLTLRGKN
;
A
#
# COMPACT_ATOMS: atom_id res chain seq x y z
N MET A 1 50.76 37.37 11.76
CA MET A 1 50.31 37.36 10.35
C MET A 1 50.02 35.95 9.80
N LEU A 2 50.88 34.95 9.99
CA LEU A 2 50.64 33.57 9.51
C LEU A 2 49.40 32.88 10.12
N LEU A 3 49.12 33.10 11.40
CA LEU A 3 48.02 32.44 12.11
C LEU A 3 46.63 32.81 11.53
N ASN A 4 46.46 34.06 11.08
CA ASN A 4 45.21 34.52 10.46
C ASN A 4 45.03 33.96 9.04
N LYS A 5 46.13 33.75 8.30
CA LYS A 5 46.08 33.07 7.00
C LYS A 5 45.68 31.60 7.15
N MET A 6 46.21 30.91 8.16
CA MET A 6 45.86 29.50 8.45
C MET A 6 44.39 29.29 8.84
N LYS A 7 43.80 30.21 9.62
CA LYS A 7 42.36 30.14 9.96
C LYS A 7 41.47 30.24 8.71
N GLY A 8 41.87 31.07 7.74
CA GLY A 8 41.19 31.18 6.45
C GLY A 8 41.21 29.87 5.65
N TYR A 9 42.38 29.21 5.56
CA TYR A 9 42.49 27.94 4.84
C TYR A 9 41.69 26.80 5.48
N ILE A 10 41.65 26.72 6.82
CA ILE A 10 40.86 25.70 7.52
C ILE A 10 39.36 25.90 7.28
N LEU A 11 38.88 27.15 7.31
CA LEU A 11 37.48 27.45 7.02
C LEU A 11 37.10 27.02 5.61
N ILE A 12 37.93 27.36 4.61
CA ILE A 12 37.69 26.99 3.20
C ILE A 12 37.65 25.46 3.02
N ILE A 13 38.56 24.72 3.64
CA ILE A 13 38.59 23.25 3.54
C ILE A 13 37.32 22.64 4.15
N VAL A 14 36.88 23.13 5.31
CA VAL A 14 35.64 22.65 5.95
C VAL A 14 34.41 22.97 5.10
N THR A 15 34.35 24.16 4.50
CA THR A 15 33.25 24.54 3.60
C THR A 15 33.24 23.72 2.32
N VAL A 16 34.41 23.43 1.72
CA VAL A 16 34.51 22.58 0.51
C VAL A 16 34.10 21.14 0.81
N ILE A 17 34.49 20.59 1.97
CA ILE A 17 34.05 19.26 2.41
C ILE A 17 32.53 19.25 2.59
N LEU A 18 31.96 20.23 3.31
CA LEU A 18 30.50 20.36 3.50
C LEU A 18 29.75 20.48 2.17
N LEU A 19 30.26 21.28 1.22
CA LEU A 19 29.65 21.44 -0.10
C LEU A 19 29.78 20.18 -0.98
N SER A 20 30.87 19.42 -0.83
CA SER A 20 31.05 18.14 -1.53
C SER A 20 30.08 17.05 -1.04
N PHE A 21 29.64 17.12 0.22
CA PHE A 21 28.57 16.26 0.76
C PHE A 21 27.18 16.68 0.29
N ILE A 22 26.97 17.95 -0.08
CA ILE A 22 25.69 18.44 -0.63
C ILE A 22 25.61 18.14 -2.15
N GLY A 23 26.74 18.01 -2.84
CA GLY A 23 26.82 17.89 -4.31
C GLY A 23 26.91 16.47 -4.88
N LEU A 24 26.90 15.42 -4.05
CA LEU A 24 27.01 14.02 -4.51
C LEU A 24 25.69 13.25 -4.27
N ASN A 25 24.61 13.70 -4.90
CA ASN A 25 23.52 12.79 -5.26
C ASN A 25 23.71 12.43 -6.73
N PRO A 26 24.34 11.28 -7.04
CA PRO A 26 24.36 10.79 -8.40
C PRO A 26 22.94 10.38 -8.80
N ALA A 27 22.47 10.96 -9.90
CA ALA A 27 21.48 10.41 -10.82
C ALA A 27 20.32 9.63 -10.17
N GLY A 28 19.17 10.30 -10.08
CA GLY A 28 17.89 9.63 -9.90
C GLY A 28 17.73 8.53 -10.94
N ALA A 29 17.81 7.29 -10.48
CA ALA A 29 16.97 6.25 -11.04
C ALA A 29 15.54 6.71 -10.75
N ASP A 30 14.81 7.03 -11.81
CA ASP A 30 13.36 7.23 -11.79
C ASP A 30 12.70 5.89 -11.46
N PHE A 31 12.89 5.42 -10.22
CA PHE A 31 11.89 4.56 -9.60
C PHE A 31 10.72 5.49 -9.32
N LYS A 32 9.66 5.39 -10.12
CA LYS A 32 8.32 5.81 -9.71
C LYS A 32 7.96 5.04 -8.44
N THR A 33 8.47 5.49 -7.30
CA THR A 33 7.95 5.12 -5.99
C THR A 33 6.55 5.71 -5.95
N LYS A 34 5.54 4.88 -6.19
CA LYS A 34 4.15 5.32 -6.13
C LYS A 34 3.88 5.75 -4.69
N GLU A 35 3.80 7.05 -4.45
CA GLU A 35 3.44 7.66 -3.16
C GLU A 35 1.97 7.42 -2.76
N ASN A 36 1.20 6.69 -3.58
CA ASN A 36 -0.24 6.51 -3.35
C ASN A 36 -0.51 5.47 -2.26
N ASN A 37 -0.41 5.91 -1.02
CA ASN A 37 -0.92 5.21 0.15
C ASN A 37 -2.43 5.46 0.30
N LYS A 38 -3.23 5.23 -0.74
CA LYS A 38 -4.69 5.32 -0.68
C LYS A 38 -5.31 3.92 -0.74
N ALA A 39 -6.25 3.66 0.16
CA ALA A 39 -7.08 2.47 0.14
C ALA A 39 -8.55 2.88 0.06
N VAL A 40 -9.37 2.06 -0.58
CA VAL A 40 -10.82 2.22 -0.57
C VAL A 40 -11.48 0.97 -0.03
N ILE A 41 -12.51 1.19 0.79
CA ILE A 41 -13.44 0.17 1.24
C ILE A 41 -14.82 0.52 0.70
N LEU A 42 -15.39 -0.40 -0.07
CA LEU A 42 -16.76 -0.32 -0.58
C LEU A 42 -17.61 -1.38 0.14
N ASP A 43 -18.62 -0.93 0.87
CA ASP A 43 -19.47 -1.77 1.70
C ASP A 43 -20.96 -1.47 1.41
N PRO A 44 -21.45 -1.84 0.21
CA PRO A 44 -22.80 -1.53 -0.25
C PRO A 44 -23.90 -2.11 0.65
N PHE A 45 -23.65 -3.17 1.41
CA PHE A 45 -24.67 -3.81 2.25
C PHE A 45 -24.35 -3.70 3.76
N ASN A 46 -23.61 -2.65 4.16
CA ASN A 46 -23.20 -2.43 5.55
C ASN A 46 -24.36 -2.54 6.54
N SER A 47 -25.46 -1.82 6.31
CA SER A 47 -26.60 -1.78 7.22
C SER A 47 -27.28 -3.15 7.33
N GLU A 48 -27.37 -3.89 6.23
CA GLU A 48 -27.90 -5.26 6.22
C GLU A 48 -26.99 -6.20 7.03
N PHE A 49 -25.70 -6.26 6.70
CA PHE A 49 -24.73 -7.12 7.37
C PHE A 49 -24.57 -6.79 8.85
N ASN A 50 -24.64 -5.51 9.21
CA ASN A 50 -24.59 -5.07 10.59
C ASN A 50 -25.85 -5.46 11.38
N SER A 51 -27.02 -5.39 10.75
CA SER A 51 -28.28 -5.85 11.35
C SER A 51 -28.26 -7.36 11.58
N LEU A 52 -27.79 -8.15 10.60
CA LEU A 52 -27.71 -9.61 10.70
C LEU A 52 -26.70 -10.09 11.76
N SER A 53 -25.68 -9.28 12.04
CA SER A 53 -24.59 -9.61 12.96
C SER A 53 -24.72 -9.00 14.35
N LEU A 54 -25.85 -8.35 14.67
CA LEU A 54 -26.09 -7.69 15.95
C LEU A 54 -24.97 -6.68 16.34
N GLY A 55 -24.42 -5.97 15.35
CA GLY A 55 -23.38 -4.96 15.57
C GLY A 55 -21.93 -5.47 15.50
N VAL A 56 -21.72 -6.78 15.40
CA VAL A 56 -20.37 -7.37 15.39
C VAL A 56 -19.62 -7.10 14.08
N TYR A 57 -20.35 -7.02 12.96
CA TYR A 57 -19.77 -6.72 11.64
C TYR A 57 -18.98 -5.40 11.62
N GLU A 58 -19.57 -4.33 12.16
CA GLU A 58 -18.94 -3.01 12.28
C GLU A 58 -17.61 -3.04 13.06
N MET A 59 -17.50 -3.92 14.07
CA MET A 59 -16.25 -4.06 14.82
C MET A 59 -15.12 -4.61 13.94
N TYR A 60 -15.41 -5.60 13.10
CA TYR A 60 -14.43 -6.18 12.18
C TYR A 60 -14.11 -5.23 11.01
N MET A 61 -15.10 -4.46 10.53
CA MET A 61 -14.83 -3.40 9.55
C MET A 61 -13.89 -2.33 10.07
N ARG A 62 -14.10 -1.86 11.30
CA ARG A 62 -13.16 -0.95 11.95
C ARG A 62 -11.78 -1.56 12.13
N SER A 63 -11.67 -2.88 12.31
CA SER A 63 -10.36 -3.57 12.35
C SER A 63 -9.64 -3.45 11.01
N ILE A 64 -10.30 -3.67 9.87
CA ILE A 64 -9.67 -3.52 8.54
C ILE A 64 -9.19 -2.09 8.33
N ILE A 65 -10.06 -1.10 8.55
CA ILE A 65 -9.73 0.34 8.46
C ILE A 65 -8.54 0.68 9.35
N TYR A 66 -8.55 0.20 10.60
CA TYR A 66 -7.48 0.43 11.55
C TYR A 66 -6.15 -0.17 11.08
N ASN A 67 -6.14 -1.43 10.60
CA ASN A 67 -4.91 -2.08 10.16
C ASN A 67 -4.32 -1.38 8.92
N LEU A 68 -5.14 -0.98 7.95
CA LEU A 68 -4.73 -0.19 6.79
C LEU A 68 -4.18 1.18 7.19
N GLY A 69 -4.88 1.91 8.06
CA GLY A 69 -4.40 3.19 8.60
C GLY A 69 -3.07 3.06 9.35
N ARG A 70 -2.87 1.97 10.10
CA ARG A 70 -1.59 1.67 10.78
C ARG A 70 -0.47 1.25 9.82
N ALA A 71 -0.81 0.77 8.63
CA ALA A 71 0.13 0.60 7.53
C ALA A 71 0.42 1.92 6.80
N GLY A 72 -0.32 3.00 7.11
CA GLY A 72 -0.09 4.33 6.55
C GLY A 72 -0.95 4.65 5.34
N TYR A 73 -2.01 3.89 5.10
CA TYR A 73 -3.01 4.20 4.09
C TYR A 73 -3.98 5.28 4.59
N ILE A 74 -4.33 6.21 3.71
CA ILE A 74 -5.53 7.02 3.80
C ILE A 74 -6.67 6.14 3.29
N VAL A 75 -7.66 5.87 4.14
CA VAL A 75 -8.75 4.93 3.83
C VAL A 75 -10.02 5.72 3.54
N ASP A 76 -10.49 5.66 2.30
CA ASP A 76 -11.81 6.13 1.90
C ASP A 76 -12.83 5.00 2.14
N TYR A 77 -13.85 5.24 2.96
CA TYR A 77 -14.84 4.23 3.33
C TYR A 77 -16.25 4.66 2.91
N TYR A 78 -16.81 3.96 1.93
CA TYR A 78 -18.16 4.17 1.42
C TYR A 78 -19.08 3.03 1.86
N ARG A 79 -20.27 3.38 2.35
CA ARG A 79 -21.26 2.44 2.90
C ARG A 79 -22.62 2.63 2.26
N ASP A 80 -23.36 1.53 2.19
CA ASP A 80 -24.77 1.50 1.78
C ASP A 80 -24.99 2.23 0.45
N GLU A 81 -25.94 3.17 0.41
CA GLU A 81 -26.30 3.94 -0.79
C GLU A 81 -25.17 4.83 -1.34
N ASN A 82 -24.07 5.01 -0.60
CA ASN A 82 -22.91 5.76 -1.07
C ASN A 82 -22.00 4.92 -1.98
N VAL A 83 -22.20 3.60 -2.05
CA VAL A 83 -21.54 2.74 -3.02
C VAL A 83 -22.41 2.65 -4.27
N THR A 84 -22.04 3.45 -5.26
CA THR A 84 -22.83 3.65 -6.49
C THR A 84 -22.14 3.05 -7.70
N ILE A 85 -22.88 2.71 -8.77
CA ILE A 85 -22.27 2.32 -10.04
C ILE A 85 -21.33 3.44 -10.55
N ASN A 86 -21.70 4.71 -10.40
CA ASN A 86 -20.84 5.84 -10.79
C ASN A 86 -19.56 5.96 -9.94
N LEU A 87 -19.58 5.52 -8.67
CA LEU A 87 -18.36 5.40 -7.88
C LEU A 87 -17.48 4.28 -8.43
N LEU A 88 -18.07 3.12 -8.75
CA LEU A 88 -17.33 2.00 -9.34
C LEU A 88 -16.69 2.36 -10.69
N LYS A 89 -17.39 3.13 -11.54
CA LYS A 89 -16.87 3.63 -12.84
C LYS A 89 -15.64 4.54 -12.71
N ARG A 90 -15.38 5.11 -11.52
CA ARG A 90 -14.30 6.07 -11.25
C ARG A 90 -13.31 5.58 -10.20
N LEU A 91 -13.29 4.27 -9.93
CA LEU A 91 -12.32 3.69 -8.99
C LEU A 91 -10.87 3.91 -9.43
N ASP A 92 -10.68 4.13 -10.73
CA ASP A 92 -9.41 4.35 -11.40
C ASP A 92 -8.83 5.75 -11.21
N ASP A 93 -9.70 6.75 -11.16
CA ASP A 93 -9.32 8.16 -11.04
C ASP A 93 -8.57 8.49 -9.73
N GLU A 94 -8.74 7.64 -8.72
CA GLU A 94 -8.32 7.92 -7.34
C GLU A 94 -6.98 7.26 -6.94
N GLY A 95 -6.43 6.41 -7.80
CA GLY A 95 -5.09 5.84 -7.63
C GLY A 95 -4.93 4.92 -6.42
N TYR A 96 -5.99 4.23 -6.00
CA TYR A 96 -5.96 3.28 -4.87
C TYR A 96 -4.97 2.13 -5.10
N SER A 97 -4.22 1.77 -4.05
CA SER A 97 -3.31 0.62 -4.04
C SER A 97 -3.87 -0.57 -3.23
N VAL A 98 -4.95 -0.35 -2.48
CA VAL A 98 -5.78 -1.42 -1.91
C VAL A 98 -7.24 -1.09 -2.19
N ILE A 99 -7.95 -2.02 -2.82
CA ILE A 99 -9.38 -1.93 -3.07
C ILE A 99 -10.03 -3.13 -2.40
N TYR A 100 -10.85 -2.87 -1.38
CA TYR A 100 -11.59 -3.88 -0.67
C TYR A 100 -13.09 -3.65 -0.88
N ILE A 101 -13.80 -4.66 -1.39
CA ILE A 101 -15.25 -4.59 -1.62
C ILE A 101 -15.92 -5.72 -0.83
N ASN A 102 -16.80 -5.38 0.11
CA ASN A 102 -17.61 -6.35 0.84
C ASN A 102 -19.05 -6.32 0.34
N SER A 103 -19.50 -7.40 -0.31
CA SER A 103 -20.83 -7.44 -0.89
C SER A 103 -21.35 -8.86 -1.06
N HIS A 104 -22.59 -8.97 -1.54
CA HIS A 104 -23.11 -10.23 -2.06
C HIS A 104 -22.48 -10.56 -3.40
N GLY A 105 -22.21 -11.85 -3.60
CA GLY A 105 -21.68 -12.39 -4.85
C GLY A 105 -22.42 -13.65 -5.24
N PHE A 106 -22.51 -13.90 -6.54
CA PHE A 106 -23.03 -15.17 -7.05
C PHE A 106 -22.37 -15.54 -8.37
N ILE A 107 -22.57 -16.80 -8.76
CA ILE A 107 -22.24 -17.29 -10.10
C ILE A 107 -23.55 -17.42 -10.86
N ASP A 108 -23.66 -16.72 -11.99
CA ASP A 108 -24.82 -16.83 -12.85
C ASP A 108 -24.90 -18.21 -13.53
N PRO A 109 -26.04 -18.58 -14.15
CA PRO A 109 -26.17 -19.87 -14.85
C PRO A 109 -25.16 -20.08 -15.98
N GLN A 110 -24.52 -19.01 -16.48
CA GLN A 110 -23.49 -19.03 -17.51
C GLN A 110 -22.08 -19.22 -16.93
N GLY A 111 -21.95 -19.27 -15.60
CA GLY A 111 -20.68 -19.46 -14.91
C GLY A 111 -19.91 -18.16 -14.63
N SER A 112 -20.49 -17.00 -14.92
CA SER A 112 -19.87 -15.69 -14.69
C SER A 112 -20.15 -15.19 -13.28
N PHE A 113 -19.15 -14.57 -12.67
CA PHE A 113 -19.32 -13.93 -11.38
C PHE A 113 -20.11 -12.63 -11.51
N ALA A 114 -20.95 -12.33 -10.53
CA ALA A 114 -21.67 -11.07 -10.42
C ALA A 114 -21.61 -10.54 -8.99
N LEU A 115 -21.27 -9.25 -8.87
CA LEU A 115 -21.08 -8.53 -7.62
C LEU A 115 -22.23 -7.56 -7.41
N PHE A 116 -23.01 -7.73 -6.35
CA PHE A 116 -24.14 -6.83 -6.09
C PHE A 116 -23.67 -5.46 -5.58
N ILE A 117 -24.48 -4.45 -5.87
CA ILE A 117 -24.36 -3.08 -5.36
C ILE A 117 -25.72 -2.67 -4.83
N ASN A 118 -25.75 -1.86 -3.77
CA ASN A 118 -26.98 -1.38 -3.14
C ASN A 118 -27.59 -0.18 -3.89
N GLU A 119 -27.66 -0.31 -5.22
CA GLU A 119 -28.41 0.56 -6.10
C GLU A 119 -29.57 -0.23 -6.71
N LYS A 120 -30.68 0.46 -6.96
CA LYS A 120 -31.89 -0.14 -7.55
C LYS A 120 -32.05 0.26 -9.00
N ILE A 121 -32.76 -0.59 -9.74
CA ILE A 121 -33.07 -0.38 -11.17
C ILE A 121 -33.68 1.01 -11.40
N ASN A 122 -33.16 1.74 -12.41
CA ASN A 122 -33.75 2.88 -13.15
C ASN A 122 -32.72 3.84 -13.79
N LEU A 123 -31.40 3.59 -13.66
CA LEU A 123 -30.38 4.59 -14.02
C LEU A 123 -29.35 4.15 -15.08
N TYR A 124 -29.32 2.89 -15.51
CA TYR A 124 -28.19 2.32 -16.27
C TYR A 124 -28.60 1.45 -17.47
N GLN A 125 -29.54 1.93 -18.29
CA GLN A 125 -30.08 1.15 -19.42
C GLN A 125 -29.00 0.70 -20.42
N ASN A 126 -28.06 1.59 -20.78
CA ASN A 126 -26.97 1.23 -21.70
C ASN A 126 -26.05 0.15 -21.11
N ASP A 127 -25.72 0.24 -19.81
CA ASP A 127 -24.88 -0.76 -19.13
C ASP A 127 -25.57 -2.13 -19.05
N ILE A 128 -26.90 -2.14 -18.91
CA ILE A 128 -27.72 -3.36 -18.95
C ILE A 128 -27.68 -3.98 -20.35
N GLU A 129 -27.81 -3.16 -21.39
CA GLU A 129 -27.73 -3.62 -22.79
C GLU A 129 -26.33 -4.17 -23.14
N GLU A 130 -25.28 -3.65 -22.51
CA GLU A 130 -23.89 -4.13 -22.66
C GLU A 130 -23.54 -5.33 -21.76
N ASN A 131 -24.50 -5.87 -20.99
CA ASN A 131 -24.31 -6.95 -20.01
C ASN A 131 -23.24 -6.64 -18.94
N SER A 132 -22.96 -5.37 -18.69
CA SER A 132 -22.01 -4.92 -17.68
C SER A 132 -22.69 -4.69 -16.33
N VAL A 133 -23.97 -4.31 -16.36
CA VAL A 133 -24.84 -4.23 -15.19
C VAL A 133 -26.03 -5.15 -15.39
N GLY A 134 -26.51 -5.79 -14.33
CA GLY A 134 -27.76 -6.55 -14.34
C GLY A 134 -28.53 -6.42 -13.04
N TYR A 135 -29.65 -7.11 -12.93
CA TYR A 135 -30.44 -7.19 -11.71
C TYR A 135 -31.21 -8.52 -11.65
N LEU A 136 -31.59 -8.94 -10.45
CA LEU A 136 -32.47 -10.10 -10.27
C LEU A 136 -33.93 -9.66 -10.20
N GLU A 137 -34.82 -10.42 -10.86
CA GLU A 137 -36.27 -10.19 -10.81
C GLU A 137 -36.91 -10.80 -9.55
N ALA A 138 -36.26 -11.79 -8.92
CA ALA A 138 -36.81 -12.52 -7.78
C ALA A 138 -35.70 -12.96 -6.80
N GLY A 139 -36.10 -13.25 -5.55
CA GLY A 139 -35.21 -13.64 -4.46
C GLY A 139 -34.94 -12.51 -3.47
N SER A 140 -34.07 -12.76 -2.48
CA SER A 140 -33.73 -11.79 -1.43
C SER A 140 -33.00 -10.56 -1.94
N LEU A 141 -32.32 -10.67 -3.10
CA LEU A 141 -31.60 -9.59 -3.76
C LEU A 141 -32.34 -9.02 -4.98
N ALA A 142 -33.64 -9.31 -5.10
CA ALA A 142 -34.45 -8.80 -6.21
C ALA A 142 -34.46 -7.26 -6.25
N GLY A 143 -34.26 -6.71 -7.44
CA GLY A 143 -34.28 -5.26 -7.69
C GLY A 143 -32.97 -4.53 -7.36
N TYR A 144 -31.97 -5.19 -6.76
CA TYR A 144 -30.62 -4.64 -6.65
C TYR A 144 -29.82 -4.90 -7.92
N LEU A 145 -28.96 -3.94 -8.24
CA LEU A 145 -28.03 -4.05 -9.36
C LEU A 145 -26.84 -4.95 -8.99
N TYR A 146 -26.29 -5.62 -9.99
CA TYR A 146 -24.98 -6.27 -9.91
C TYR A 146 -24.11 -5.86 -11.09
N VAL A 147 -22.79 -5.91 -10.91
CA VAL A 147 -21.79 -5.72 -11.95
C VAL A 147 -21.11 -7.03 -12.30
N THR A 148 -20.75 -7.19 -13.57
CA THR A 148 -20.06 -8.38 -14.11
C THR A 148 -18.59 -8.06 -14.39
N PRO A 149 -17.72 -9.04 -14.70
CA PRO A 149 -16.37 -8.78 -15.20
C PRO A 149 -16.35 -7.81 -16.40
N GLN A 150 -17.39 -7.83 -17.25
CA GLN A 150 -17.53 -6.92 -18.40
C GLN A 150 -17.59 -5.44 -17.96
N PHE A 151 -18.18 -5.15 -16.79
CA PHE A 151 -18.18 -3.80 -16.22
C PHE A 151 -16.78 -3.23 -16.04
N PHE A 152 -15.90 -4.01 -15.41
CA PHE A 152 -14.53 -3.57 -15.15
C PHE A 152 -13.70 -3.52 -16.43
N LEU A 153 -14.04 -4.29 -17.47
CA LEU A 153 -13.41 -4.18 -18.79
C LEU A 153 -13.84 -2.91 -19.55
N LEU A 154 -15.11 -2.50 -19.44
CA LEU A 154 -15.62 -1.31 -20.14
C LEU A 154 -15.15 -0.01 -19.49
N TYR A 155 -15.13 0.01 -18.16
CA TYR A 155 -14.80 1.20 -17.38
C TYR A 155 -13.36 1.18 -16.85
N GLY A 156 -12.64 0.07 -17.00
CA GLY A 156 -11.22 -0.02 -16.71
C GLY A 156 -10.36 0.39 -17.90
N ASN A 157 -9.43 1.31 -17.68
CA ASN A 157 -8.26 1.60 -18.49
C ASN A 157 -7.00 0.80 -18.06
N ASP A 158 -6.07 0.56 -18.99
CA ASP A 158 -4.87 -0.32 -18.89
C ASP A 158 -3.85 0.04 -17.77
N SER A 159 -4.10 1.09 -16.98
CA SER A 159 -3.23 1.54 -15.89
C SER A 159 -3.94 1.62 -14.52
N LEU A 160 -5.18 1.11 -14.43
CA LEU A 160 -6.10 1.28 -13.31
C LEU A 160 -5.53 0.88 -11.95
N PHE A 161 -4.99 -0.33 -11.92
CA PHE A 161 -4.73 -1.04 -10.68
C PHE A 161 -3.25 -1.34 -10.52
N LEU A 162 -2.38 -0.53 -11.13
CA LEU A 162 -0.95 -0.79 -11.11
C LEU A 162 -0.46 -1.00 -9.68
N ASP A 163 0.03 -2.22 -9.43
CA ASP A 163 0.53 -2.72 -8.15
C ASP A 163 -0.50 -2.80 -7.02
N ALA A 164 -1.79 -2.73 -7.35
CA ALA A 164 -2.86 -2.78 -6.36
C ALA A 164 -3.17 -4.20 -5.90
N LEU A 165 -3.60 -4.29 -4.64
CA LEU A 165 -4.34 -5.43 -4.10
C LEU A 165 -5.83 -5.21 -4.33
N ILE A 166 -6.48 -6.14 -5.04
CA ILE A 166 -7.93 -6.22 -5.14
C ILE A 166 -8.42 -7.31 -4.20
N PHE A 167 -9.32 -6.98 -3.30
CA PHE A 167 -9.90 -7.93 -2.35
C PHE A 167 -11.43 -7.83 -2.45
N ILE A 168 -12.07 -8.89 -2.92
CA ILE A 168 -13.53 -8.96 -3.03
C ILE A 168 -14.04 -9.95 -1.97
N ASP A 169 -14.57 -9.42 -0.87
CA ASP A 169 -15.28 -10.19 0.15
C ASP A 169 -16.73 -10.42 -0.30
N ALA A 170 -16.90 -11.41 -1.16
CA ALA A 170 -18.20 -11.84 -1.65
C ALA A 170 -18.22 -13.34 -1.95
N CYS A 171 -19.36 -13.98 -1.74
CA CYS A 171 -19.56 -15.39 -2.08
C CYS A 171 -19.12 -15.67 -3.53
N TYR A 172 -18.29 -16.70 -3.73
CA TYR A 172 -17.78 -17.14 -5.03
C TYR A 172 -16.86 -16.17 -5.81
N SER A 173 -16.47 -15.03 -5.24
CA SER A 173 -15.54 -14.07 -5.86
C SER A 173 -14.18 -14.66 -6.24
N GLY A 174 -13.74 -15.72 -5.55
CA GLY A 174 -12.51 -16.48 -5.85
C GLY A 174 -12.76 -17.89 -6.36
N ASN A 175 -13.98 -18.22 -6.83
CA ASN A 175 -14.36 -19.56 -7.27
C ASN A 175 -13.85 -19.89 -8.70
N ASN A 176 -13.73 -18.88 -9.55
CA ASN A 176 -13.11 -18.99 -10.87
C ASN A 176 -12.24 -17.77 -11.14
N THR A 177 -11.53 -17.78 -12.27
CA THR A 177 -10.58 -16.73 -12.61
C THR A 177 -11.21 -15.55 -13.35
N SER A 178 -12.49 -15.59 -13.73
CA SER A 178 -13.10 -14.62 -14.65
C SER A 178 -12.97 -13.17 -14.18
N LEU A 179 -13.31 -12.89 -12.92
CA LEU A 179 -13.15 -11.55 -12.36
C LEU A 179 -11.67 -11.23 -12.07
N ALA A 180 -10.93 -12.20 -11.54
CA ALA A 180 -9.52 -12.01 -11.20
C ALA A 180 -8.67 -11.65 -12.44
N GLU A 181 -8.87 -12.33 -13.56
CA GLU A 181 -8.18 -12.06 -14.84
C GLU A 181 -8.44 -10.65 -15.33
N VAL A 182 -9.67 -10.12 -15.20
CA VAL A 182 -9.97 -8.74 -15.56
C VAL A 182 -9.13 -7.77 -14.74
N PHE A 183 -9.10 -7.91 -13.41
CA PHE A 183 -8.30 -7.03 -12.56
C PHE A 183 -6.80 -7.16 -12.80
N LEU A 184 -6.30 -8.39 -12.99
CA LEU A 184 -4.88 -8.64 -13.25
C LEU A 184 -4.45 -8.05 -14.61
N ASN A 185 -5.28 -8.16 -15.65
CA ASN A 185 -5.03 -7.56 -16.95
C ASN A 185 -5.05 -6.02 -16.90
N LEU A 186 -5.84 -5.44 -15.99
CA LEU A 186 -5.88 -4.00 -15.69
C LEU A 186 -4.75 -3.53 -14.75
N GLY A 187 -3.76 -4.39 -14.49
CA GLY A 187 -2.53 -4.04 -13.78
C GLY A 187 -2.51 -4.37 -12.29
N ALA A 188 -3.57 -4.96 -11.73
CA ALA A 188 -3.56 -5.42 -10.35
C ALA A 188 -2.43 -6.44 -10.14
N GLN A 189 -1.72 -6.33 -9.01
CA GLN A 189 -0.69 -7.31 -8.69
C GLN A 189 -1.28 -8.58 -8.10
N CYS A 190 -2.36 -8.45 -7.32
CA CYS A 190 -2.99 -9.59 -6.68
C CYS A 190 -4.49 -9.36 -6.53
N PHE A 191 -5.24 -10.45 -6.73
CA PHE A 191 -6.67 -10.52 -6.47
C PHE A 191 -6.92 -11.54 -5.35
N ILE A 192 -7.80 -11.24 -4.41
CA ILE A 192 -8.24 -12.13 -3.33
C ILE A 192 -9.77 -12.23 -3.35
N GLY A 193 -10.30 -13.44 -3.15
CA GLY A 193 -11.73 -13.68 -3.00
C GLY A 193 -12.05 -15.03 -2.36
N TRP A 194 -13.33 -15.26 -2.04
CA TRP A 194 -13.82 -16.52 -1.48
C TRP A 194 -14.23 -17.50 -2.58
N ASN A 195 -13.76 -18.74 -2.51
CA ASN A 195 -14.09 -19.77 -3.51
C ASN A 195 -15.47 -20.43 -3.34
N GLY A 196 -16.31 -19.94 -2.43
CA GLY A 196 -17.62 -20.50 -2.15
C GLY A 196 -18.52 -19.53 -1.37
N PRO A 197 -19.70 -19.98 -0.92
CA PRO A 197 -20.52 -19.21 0.02
C PRO A 197 -19.75 -18.93 1.29
N VAL A 198 -19.90 -17.75 1.89
CA VAL A 198 -19.25 -17.42 3.16
C VAL A 198 -20.25 -16.79 4.12
N ASN A 199 -20.19 -17.17 5.38
CA ASN A 199 -20.99 -16.54 6.43
C ASN A 199 -20.47 -15.12 6.67
N VAL A 200 -21.36 -14.13 6.65
CA VAL A 200 -21.02 -12.70 6.81
C VAL A 200 -20.08 -12.44 8.01
N ILE A 201 -20.37 -13.01 9.19
CA ILE A 201 -19.57 -12.77 10.39
C ILE A 201 -18.21 -13.46 10.27
N HIS A 202 -18.17 -14.68 9.72
CA HIS A 202 -16.91 -15.40 9.56
C HIS A 202 -16.02 -14.75 8.50
N GLY A 203 -16.60 -14.37 7.35
CA GLY A 203 -15.91 -13.68 6.26
C GLY A 203 -15.21 -12.42 6.76
N ILE A 204 -15.99 -11.50 7.34
CA ILE A 204 -15.44 -10.23 7.81
C ILE A 204 -14.39 -10.36 8.92
N MET A 205 -14.57 -11.35 9.80
CA MET A 205 -13.60 -11.65 10.86
C MET A 205 -12.29 -12.19 10.27
N MET A 206 -12.38 -13.06 9.25
CA MET A 206 -11.20 -13.60 8.57
C MET A 206 -10.49 -12.53 7.73
N ASP A 207 -11.22 -11.63 7.10
CA ASP A 207 -10.65 -10.49 6.38
C ASP A 207 -9.92 -9.56 7.34
N GLY A 208 -10.53 -9.23 8.48
CA GLY A 208 -9.89 -8.50 9.57
C GLY A 208 -8.59 -9.15 10.02
N LYS A 209 -8.56 -10.49 10.10
CA LYS A 209 -7.34 -11.24 10.41
C LYS A 209 -6.31 -11.17 9.27
N PHE A 210 -6.73 -11.27 8.01
CA PHE A 210 -5.84 -11.12 6.87
C PHE A 210 -5.15 -9.75 6.89
N PHE A 211 -5.91 -8.65 7.02
CA PHE A 211 -5.34 -7.30 7.06
C PHE A 211 -4.49 -7.08 8.31
N HIS A 212 -4.84 -7.68 9.45
CA HIS A 212 -3.96 -7.69 10.62
C HIS A 212 -2.60 -8.31 10.29
N GLU A 213 -2.59 -9.51 9.72
CA GLU A 213 -1.37 -10.24 9.40
C GLU A 213 -0.53 -9.53 8.34
N ALA A 214 -1.16 -9.06 7.26
CA ALA A 214 -0.52 -8.34 6.18
C ALA A 214 0.06 -7.00 6.65
N CYS A 215 -0.73 -6.16 7.34
CA CYS A 215 -0.32 -4.81 7.72
C CYS A 215 0.61 -4.77 8.94
N LYS A 216 0.33 -5.56 9.99
CA LYS A 216 1.08 -5.48 11.25
C LYS A 216 2.42 -6.19 11.16
N TYR A 217 2.45 -7.38 10.56
CA TYR A 217 3.65 -8.21 10.47
C TYR A 217 4.32 -8.11 9.10
N ASN A 218 3.83 -7.22 8.23
CA ASN A 218 4.33 -7.01 6.87
C ASN A 218 4.40 -8.34 6.11
N LYS A 219 3.41 -9.23 6.26
CA LYS A 219 3.39 -10.52 5.55
C LYS A 219 3.02 -10.32 4.08
N THR A 220 3.51 -11.20 3.21
CA THR A 220 2.99 -11.25 1.83
C THR A 220 1.55 -11.74 1.84
N VAL A 221 0.81 -11.52 0.74
CA VAL A 221 -0.56 -12.06 0.57
C VAL A 221 -0.60 -13.56 0.89
N GLU A 222 0.28 -14.36 0.29
CA GLU A 222 0.34 -15.81 0.51
C GLU A 222 0.59 -16.14 1.99
N GLN A 223 1.52 -15.43 2.64
CA GLN A 223 1.86 -15.65 4.05
C GLN A 223 0.72 -15.27 5.00
N ALA A 224 -0.02 -14.20 4.69
CA ALA A 224 -1.17 -13.76 5.48
C ALA A 224 -2.33 -14.76 5.36
N LEU A 225 -2.57 -15.31 4.15
CA LEU A 225 -3.63 -16.28 3.89
C LEU A 225 -3.44 -17.63 4.61
N ARG A 226 -2.20 -18.07 4.88
CA ARG A 226 -1.94 -19.32 5.62
C ARG A 226 -2.58 -19.37 7.01
N GLY A 227 -2.86 -18.21 7.62
CA GLY A 227 -3.51 -18.12 8.92
C GLY A 227 -5.03 -18.07 8.86
N ILE A 228 -5.62 -18.03 7.66
CA ILE A 228 -7.06 -17.85 7.47
C ILE A 228 -7.71 -19.22 7.39
N ARG A 229 -8.73 -19.43 8.22
CA ARG A 229 -9.47 -20.69 8.27
C ARG A 229 -10.64 -20.66 7.29
N ALA A 230 -10.98 -21.83 6.78
CA ALA A 230 -12.20 -22.02 6.00
C ALA A 230 -13.43 -21.60 6.81
N ASP A 231 -14.46 -21.16 6.10
CA ASP A 231 -15.80 -21.00 6.63
C ASP A 231 -16.32 -22.35 7.16
N PRO A 232 -16.75 -22.41 8.42
CA PRO A 232 -17.10 -23.69 9.07
C PRO A 232 -18.39 -24.30 8.51
N ASP A 233 -19.26 -23.49 7.91
CA ASP A 233 -20.59 -23.93 7.45
C ASP A 233 -20.53 -24.45 6.01
N SER A 234 -19.77 -23.76 5.16
CA SER A 234 -19.67 -24.04 3.71
C SER A 234 -18.38 -24.74 3.30
N GLY A 235 -17.32 -24.64 4.12
CA GLY A 235 -15.97 -25.04 3.74
C GLY A 235 -15.25 -24.06 2.80
N ALA A 236 -15.84 -22.91 2.48
CA ALA A 236 -15.22 -21.92 1.60
C ALA A 236 -13.93 -21.37 2.19
N THR A 237 -12.95 -21.08 1.34
CA THR A 237 -11.63 -20.55 1.71
C THR A 237 -11.32 -19.30 0.91
N LEU A 238 -10.60 -18.35 1.52
CA LEU A 238 -9.97 -17.27 0.77
C LEU A 238 -8.88 -17.85 -0.14
N THR A 239 -8.96 -17.51 -1.41
CA THR A 239 -7.98 -17.82 -2.45
C THR A 239 -7.37 -16.53 -2.99
N TYR A 240 -6.24 -16.64 -3.69
CA TYR A 240 -5.64 -15.51 -4.38
C TYR A 240 -5.21 -15.89 -5.79
N PHE A 241 -5.14 -14.89 -6.65
CA PHE A 241 -4.60 -14.96 -8.00
C PHE A 241 -3.55 -13.86 -8.20
N GLY A 242 -2.61 -14.07 -9.13
CA GLY A 242 -1.50 -13.16 -9.38
C GLY A 242 -0.34 -13.32 -8.39
N ASN A 243 0.27 -12.20 -8.01
CA ASN A 243 1.50 -12.16 -7.22
C ASN A 243 1.23 -12.35 -5.71
N GLY A 244 1.30 -13.60 -5.23
CA GLY A 244 1.21 -13.92 -3.80
C GLY A 244 2.33 -13.32 -2.92
N THR A 245 3.38 -12.76 -3.53
CA THR A 245 4.48 -12.08 -2.82
C THR A 245 4.20 -10.61 -2.52
N LEU A 246 3.11 -10.04 -3.07
CA LEU A 246 2.67 -8.66 -2.80
C LEU A 246 2.58 -8.41 -1.28
N ARG A 247 3.04 -7.24 -0.84
CA ARG A 247 2.93 -6.76 0.53
C ARG A 247 2.13 -5.47 0.57
N ILE A 248 1.28 -5.33 1.58
CA ILE A 248 0.63 -4.06 1.89
C ILE A 248 1.68 -3.17 2.55
N LEU A 249 2.28 -2.27 1.77
CA LEU A 249 3.43 -1.47 2.19
C LEU A 249 3.12 -0.66 3.44
N ARG A 250 4.13 -0.53 4.31
CA ARG A 250 4.09 0.38 5.45
C ARG A 250 4.65 1.73 5.01
N ALA A 251 3.87 2.81 5.08
CA ALA A 251 4.34 4.16 4.74
C ALA A 251 5.62 4.56 5.53
N THR A 252 5.83 3.99 6.71
CA THR A 252 7.05 4.20 7.51
C THR A 252 8.32 3.57 6.92
N GLN A 253 8.23 2.66 5.95
CA GLN A 253 9.40 2.13 5.24
C GLN A 253 9.82 3.00 4.05
N ILE A 254 8.95 3.89 3.57
CA ILE A 254 9.28 4.78 2.44
C ILE A 254 10.08 6.02 2.91
N LEU A 255 10.12 6.32 4.22
CA LEU A 255 10.81 7.52 4.74
C LEU A 255 12.16 7.29 5.46
N ARG A 256 12.85 6.16 5.29
CA ARG A 256 14.22 6.00 5.86
C ARG A 256 15.11 4.98 5.11
N GLU A 257 15.43 5.21 3.84
CA GLU A 257 16.77 4.81 3.35
C GLU A 257 17.80 5.95 3.48
N ASP A 258 17.35 7.20 3.66
CA ASP A 258 18.23 8.35 3.90
C ASP A 258 18.53 8.62 5.39
N TYR A 259 18.05 7.77 6.30
CA TYR A 259 18.33 7.95 7.73
C TYR A 259 19.67 7.34 8.09
N ILE A 260 20.72 8.16 8.00
CA ILE A 260 21.99 7.87 8.64
C ILE A 260 21.71 7.76 10.15
N PRO A 261 21.85 6.58 10.77
CA PRO A 261 21.52 6.46 12.17
C PRO A 261 22.44 7.37 13.00
N PHE A 262 21.92 7.90 14.11
CA PHE A 262 22.63 8.88 14.94
C PHE A 262 24.02 8.38 15.38
N ASP A 263 24.18 7.07 15.55
CA ASP A 263 25.47 6.44 15.88
C ASP A 263 26.50 6.59 14.75
N THR A 264 26.06 6.57 13.49
CA THR A 264 26.88 6.72 12.29
C THR A 264 27.27 8.18 12.11
N ILE A 265 26.34 9.11 12.36
CA ILE A 265 26.64 10.56 12.44
C ILE A 265 27.68 10.83 13.55
N LEU A 266 27.51 10.21 14.72
CA LEU A 266 28.43 10.36 15.85
C LEU A 266 29.82 9.79 15.53
N LYS A 267 29.90 8.61 14.90
CA LYS A 267 31.17 7.99 14.46
C LYS A 267 31.91 8.86 13.44
N ILE A 268 31.21 9.40 12.45
CA ILE A 268 31.80 10.31 11.44
C ILE A 268 32.31 11.60 12.11
N THR A 269 31.52 12.16 13.02
CA THR A 269 31.88 13.39 13.74
C THR A 269 33.11 13.19 14.63
N VAL A 270 33.14 12.09 15.40
CA VAL A 270 34.28 11.75 16.27
C VAL A 270 35.53 11.47 15.43
N ALA A 271 35.42 10.69 14.35
CA ALA A 271 36.55 10.43 13.45
C ALA A 271 37.13 11.74 12.89
N SER A 272 36.28 12.67 12.48
CA SER A 272 36.68 13.98 11.95
C SER A 272 37.42 14.83 12.99
N ILE A 273 36.98 14.81 14.26
CA ILE A 273 37.66 15.52 15.36
C ILE A 273 39.04 14.92 15.65
N PHE A 274 39.15 13.58 15.67
CA PHE A 274 40.44 12.91 15.87
C PHE A 274 41.42 13.20 14.74
N SER A 275 40.97 13.13 13.48
CA SER A 275 41.80 13.48 12.32
C SER A 275 42.28 14.93 12.38
N ALA A 276 41.42 15.89 12.73
CA ALA A 276 41.79 17.29 12.91
C ALA A 276 42.82 17.48 14.05
N GLY A 277 42.66 16.75 15.16
CA GLY A 277 43.60 16.77 16.27
C GLY A 277 45.00 16.24 15.91
N ILE A 278 45.06 15.14 15.16
CA ILE A 278 46.33 14.55 14.67
C ILE A 278 47.04 15.53 13.72
N ILE A 279 46.30 16.11 12.77
CA ILE A 279 46.85 17.10 11.83
C ILE A 279 47.40 18.32 12.59
N TYR A 280 46.68 18.82 13.58
CA TYR A 280 47.12 19.96 14.40
C TYR A 280 48.40 19.64 15.20
N ALA A 281 48.47 18.47 15.82
CA ALA A 281 49.65 18.02 16.56
C ALA A 281 50.87 17.87 15.63
N GLY A 282 50.71 17.24 14.47
CA GLY A 282 51.75 17.12 13.45
C GLY A 282 52.26 18.46 12.96
N LEU A 283 51.36 19.42 12.68
CA LEU A 283 51.73 20.78 12.30
C LEU A 283 52.53 21.50 13.39
N ARG A 284 52.15 21.33 14.66
CA ARG A 284 52.84 21.96 15.80
C ARG A 284 54.26 21.43 15.94
N VAL A 285 54.46 20.12 15.81
CA VAL A 285 55.79 19.49 15.82
C VAL A 285 56.62 20.00 14.65
N PHE A 286 56.07 20.01 13.44
CA PHE A 286 56.76 20.50 12.24
C PHE A 286 57.20 21.97 12.37
N LEU A 287 56.32 22.84 12.86
CA LEU A 287 56.63 24.25 13.09
C LEU A 287 57.72 24.44 14.17
N SER A 288 57.67 23.64 15.25
CA SER A 288 58.70 23.68 16.30
C SER A 288 60.08 23.19 15.83
N HIS A 289 60.10 22.24 14.88
CA HIS A 289 61.33 21.73 14.29
C HIS A 289 61.94 22.76 13.33
N ARG A 290 61.10 23.41 12.51
CA ARG A 290 61.52 24.48 11.60
C ARG A 290 62.13 25.66 12.35
N SER A 291 61.54 26.10 13.47
CA SER A 291 62.09 27.21 14.26
C SER A 291 63.47 26.91 14.84
N ARG A 292 63.73 25.65 15.23
CA ARG A 292 65.05 25.19 15.71
C ARG A 292 66.10 25.18 14.60
N LEU A 293 65.73 24.80 13.37
CA LEU A 293 66.64 24.80 12.23
C LEU A 293 67.04 26.22 11.80
N THR A 294 66.12 27.19 11.83
CA THR A 294 66.45 28.61 11.55
C THR A 294 67.35 29.25 12.59
N LEU A 295 67.37 28.78 13.84
CA LEU A 295 68.26 29.27 14.89
C LEU A 295 69.69 28.68 14.78
N ARG A 296 69.85 27.54 14.10
CA ARG A 296 71.14 26.85 13.99
C ARG A 296 71.99 27.29 12.79
N GLY A 297 71.40 28.00 11.82
CA GLY A 297 72.10 28.53 10.64
C GLY A 297 72.57 29.98 10.74
N LYS A 298 72.61 30.56 11.96
CA LYS A 298 73.04 31.94 12.23
C LYS A 298 74.29 32.05 13.11
N ASN A 299 74.99 30.95 13.36
CA ASN A 299 76.31 30.93 13.99
C ASN A 299 77.35 30.46 12.98
#